data_AF-A0A2U8E0U6-F1
#
_entry.id   AF-A0A2U8E0U6-F1
#
_cell.length_a   1.000
_cell.length_b   1.000
_cell.length_c   1.000
_cell.angle_alpha   90.00
_cell.angle_beta   90.00
_cell.angle_gamma   90.00
#
_symmetry.space_group_name_H-M   'P 1'
#
loop_
_entity.id
_entity.type
_entity.pdbx_description
1 polymer ?
#
loop_
_entity_poly.entity_id
_entity_poly.type
_entity_poly.pdbx_seq_one_letter_code
_entity_poly.pdbx_strand_id
1 'polypeptide(L)'
;MKKDSLTELTAVAQPADGGSVSGGGRYAPSTVVEVQALPAEGYRFSRWVGNVTNRTAPVTKTYIGSRSQQVVAVFEPKRHLVDVKVMPSNAGAVDGAGYQPIGTQSPVYAQPAPGYLFDRWEGPVSDPTSANTTLARPLNRDVVLTAHFKPLDETYTITVLAEPATAGGVSGGGTYKRGETVTIKAEPKGGFLFNGWSGPVTSKGRAETTVYVTENAIVTAKFMLNRSLVRGKASPDGAGRVEGSFGAMPVGEPIPIRAVAMPGFAFVRWDGPVADRTKTQTTITPTAGKASVVTAIFEQIR
;
A
#
# COMPACT_ATOMS: atom_id res chain seq x y z
N MET A 1 -18.53 30.74 -80.33
CA MET A 1 -18.96 29.62 -79.47
C MET A 1 -18.44 29.89 -78.06
N LYS A 2 -19.31 30.30 -77.11
CA LYS A 2 -18.91 30.37 -75.70
C LYS A 2 -18.81 28.93 -75.21
N LYS A 3 -17.63 28.53 -74.76
CA LYS A 3 -17.41 27.25 -74.09
C LYS A 3 -18.15 27.37 -72.76
N ASP A 4 -19.29 26.71 -72.61
CA ASP A 4 -19.99 26.69 -71.32
C ASP A 4 -19.04 26.10 -70.27
N SER A 5 -18.52 26.97 -69.41
CA SER A 5 -17.57 26.58 -68.38
C SER A 5 -18.35 25.86 -67.28
N LEU A 6 -18.24 24.54 -67.26
CA LEU A 6 -18.79 23.74 -66.17
C LEU A 6 -18.03 24.00 -64.87
N THR A 7 -18.76 24.12 -63.78
CA THR A 7 -18.24 24.25 -62.42
C THR A 7 -18.21 22.88 -61.74
N GLU A 8 -17.16 22.60 -60.98
CA GLU A 8 -17.03 21.34 -60.24
C GLU A 8 -17.70 21.42 -58.87
N LEU A 9 -18.50 20.39 -58.54
CA LEU A 9 -19.02 20.12 -57.22
C LEU A 9 -18.33 18.86 -56.69
N THR A 10 -17.48 19.02 -55.68
CA THR A 10 -16.85 17.91 -54.97
C THR A 10 -17.74 17.48 -53.81
N ALA A 11 -18.21 16.25 -53.82
CA ALA A 11 -18.99 15.65 -52.73
C ALA A 11 -18.13 14.62 -52.00
N VAL A 12 -17.97 14.77 -50.68
CA VAL A 12 -17.00 13.98 -49.88
C VAL A 12 -17.66 13.39 -48.64
N ALA A 13 -17.35 12.14 -48.31
CA ALA A 13 -17.69 11.53 -47.02
C ALA A 13 -16.61 11.85 -45.98
N GLN A 14 -17.01 12.22 -44.77
CA GLN A 14 -16.09 12.41 -43.64
C GLN A 14 -16.63 11.72 -42.37
N PRO A 15 -15.93 10.71 -41.81
CA PRO A 15 -14.74 10.07 -42.39
C PRO A 15 -15.08 9.30 -43.67
N ALA A 16 -14.07 8.96 -44.47
CA ALA A 16 -14.25 8.36 -45.80
C ALA A 16 -14.89 6.96 -45.75
N ASP A 17 -14.66 6.22 -44.67
CA ASP A 17 -15.26 4.92 -44.36
C ASP A 17 -16.66 5.03 -43.72
N GLY A 18 -17.09 6.23 -43.33
CA GLY A 18 -18.36 6.47 -42.65
C GLY A 18 -19.60 6.34 -43.54
N GLY A 19 -19.43 6.35 -44.85
CA GLY A 19 -20.52 6.23 -45.82
C GLY A 19 -20.11 6.65 -47.22
N SER A 20 -21.08 6.68 -48.14
CA SER A 20 -20.91 7.17 -49.50
C SER A 20 -21.71 8.45 -49.72
N VAL A 21 -21.24 9.26 -50.66
CA VAL A 21 -21.87 10.53 -51.05
C VAL A 21 -22.06 10.54 -52.56
N SER A 22 -23.28 10.80 -53.01
CA SER A 22 -23.62 10.97 -54.43
C SER A 22 -24.02 12.41 -54.74
N GLY A 23 -24.00 12.77 -56.03
CA GLY A 23 -24.31 14.12 -56.52
C GLY A 23 -23.09 15.03 -56.75
N GLY A 24 -21.87 14.50 -56.63
CA GLY A 24 -20.66 15.20 -57.11
C GLY A 24 -20.52 15.12 -58.64
N GLY A 25 -19.87 16.11 -59.25
CA GLY A 25 -19.69 16.16 -60.71
C GLY A 25 -19.39 17.56 -61.25
N ARG A 26 -19.48 17.73 -62.57
CA ARG A 26 -19.33 19.02 -63.24
C ARG A 26 -20.67 19.47 -63.81
N TYR A 27 -21.10 20.68 -63.45
CA TYR A 27 -22.43 21.19 -63.74
C TYR A 27 -22.37 22.62 -64.29
N ALA A 28 -23.36 23.02 -65.07
CA ALA A 28 -23.50 24.40 -65.48
C ALA A 28 -23.83 25.30 -64.26
N PRO A 29 -23.36 26.56 -64.21
CA PRO A 29 -23.79 27.50 -63.19
C PRO A 29 -25.32 27.64 -63.12
N SER A 30 -25.84 27.91 -61.93
CA SER A 30 -27.26 28.00 -61.59
C SER A 30 -28.05 26.68 -61.66
N THR A 31 -27.37 25.54 -61.85
CA THR A 31 -27.99 24.21 -61.72
C THR A 31 -28.32 23.91 -60.26
N VAL A 32 -29.45 23.24 -60.03
CA VAL A 32 -29.78 22.64 -58.72
C VAL A 32 -29.44 21.16 -58.78
N VAL A 33 -28.54 20.72 -57.89
CA VAL A 33 -28.10 19.33 -57.81
C VAL A 33 -28.60 18.73 -56.50
N GLU A 34 -29.15 17.52 -56.56
CA GLU A 34 -29.45 16.74 -55.37
C GLU A 34 -28.20 15.97 -54.94
N VAL A 35 -27.86 16.09 -53.66
CA VAL A 35 -26.77 15.34 -53.04
C VAL A 35 -27.35 14.43 -51.97
N GLN A 36 -26.86 13.20 -51.93
CA GLN A 36 -27.35 12.17 -51.01
C GLN A 36 -26.16 11.57 -50.26
N ALA A 37 -26.32 11.45 -48.94
CA ALA A 37 -25.42 10.78 -48.04
C ALA A 37 -26.03 9.44 -47.63
N LEU A 38 -25.32 8.35 -47.90
CA LEU A 38 -25.70 7.00 -47.49
C LEU A 38 -24.69 6.48 -46.45
N PRO A 39 -25.07 6.39 -45.16
CA PRO A 39 -24.17 5.88 -44.12
C PRO A 39 -23.77 4.43 -44.38
N ALA A 40 -22.50 4.10 -44.08
CA ALA A 40 -22.03 2.72 -44.03
C ALA A 40 -22.61 1.98 -42.80
N GLU A 41 -22.46 0.65 -42.78
CA GLU A 41 -22.81 -0.13 -41.59
C GLU A 41 -22.05 0.39 -40.36
N GLY A 42 -22.74 0.48 -39.22
CA GLY A 42 -22.16 1.02 -37.99
C GLY A 42 -22.10 2.55 -37.90
N TYR A 43 -22.41 3.28 -38.98
CA TYR A 43 -22.43 4.74 -39.00
C TYR A 43 -23.85 5.31 -39.13
N ARG A 44 -24.01 6.58 -38.78
CA ARG A 44 -25.19 7.40 -39.05
C ARG A 44 -24.79 8.71 -39.70
N PHE A 45 -25.65 9.23 -40.55
CA PHE A 45 -25.50 10.59 -41.05
C PHE A 45 -25.68 11.58 -39.90
N SER A 46 -24.73 12.49 -39.72
CA SER A 46 -24.77 13.55 -38.71
C SER A 46 -25.27 14.85 -39.33
N ARG A 47 -24.55 15.36 -40.34
CA ARG A 47 -24.88 16.62 -41.02
C ARG A 47 -24.10 16.83 -42.31
N TRP A 48 -24.54 17.79 -43.12
CA TRP A 48 -23.74 18.35 -44.22
C TRP A 48 -22.92 19.56 -43.75
N VAL A 49 -21.71 19.69 -44.29
CA VAL A 49 -20.88 20.91 -44.27
C VAL A 49 -20.78 21.45 -45.68
N GLY A 50 -20.95 22.76 -45.83
CA GLY A 50 -20.94 23.44 -47.13
C GLY A 50 -22.29 24.09 -47.48
N ASN A 51 -22.46 24.37 -48.76
CA ASN A 51 -23.64 25.03 -49.31
C ASN A 51 -24.70 24.00 -49.69
N VAL A 52 -25.66 23.75 -48.80
CA VAL A 52 -26.83 22.89 -49.04
C VAL A 52 -28.08 23.53 -48.43
N THR A 53 -29.26 23.20 -48.95
CA THR A 53 -30.55 23.78 -48.51
C THR A 53 -31.01 23.27 -47.17
N ASN A 54 -30.68 22.02 -46.83
CA ASN A 54 -30.96 21.41 -45.54
C ASN A 54 -29.74 20.61 -45.07
N ARG A 55 -29.12 21.05 -43.97
CA ARG A 55 -27.90 20.45 -43.43
C ARG A 55 -28.14 19.18 -42.61
N THR A 56 -29.36 18.89 -42.19
CA THR A 56 -29.68 17.74 -41.32
C THR A 56 -30.43 16.63 -42.05
N ALA A 57 -30.86 16.85 -43.29
CA ALA A 57 -31.44 15.81 -44.12
C ALA A 57 -30.35 15.05 -44.89
N PRO A 58 -30.33 13.70 -44.86
CA PRO A 58 -29.33 12.90 -45.59
C PRO A 58 -29.46 13.06 -47.12
N VAL A 59 -30.64 13.45 -47.61
CA VAL A 59 -30.86 13.87 -49.00
C VAL A 59 -31.21 15.35 -48.99
N THR A 60 -30.48 16.15 -49.76
CA THR A 60 -30.65 17.61 -49.78
C THR A 60 -30.25 18.18 -51.14
N LYS A 61 -30.49 19.47 -51.37
CA LYS A 61 -30.15 20.14 -52.63
C LYS A 61 -29.03 21.14 -52.43
N THR A 62 -28.24 21.39 -53.48
CA THR A 62 -27.23 22.42 -53.54
C THR A 62 -27.36 23.23 -54.83
N TYR A 63 -27.02 24.51 -54.76
CA TYR A 63 -27.06 25.43 -55.89
C TYR A 63 -25.64 25.64 -56.44
N ILE A 64 -25.43 25.25 -57.70
CA ILE A 64 -24.14 25.37 -58.36
C ILE A 64 -23.87 26.82 -58.73
N GLY A 65 -22.78 27.37 -58.20
CA GLY A 65 -22.31 28.72 -58.50
C GLY A 65 -21.32 28.78 -59.66
N SER A 66 -20.66 29.92 -59.80
CA SER A 66 -19.63 30.17 -60.83
C SER A 66 -18.22 29.70 -60.45
N ARG A 67 -18.02 29.15 -59.25
CA ARG A 67 -16.74 28.64 -58.73
C ARG A 67 -16.92 27.25 -58.16
N SER A 68 -15.89 26.42 -58.24
CA SER A 68 -15.94 25.06 -57.70
C SER A 68 -16.32 25.07 -56.22
N GLN A 69 -17.18 24.14 -55.81
CA GLN A 69 -17.71 24.04 -54.46
C GLN A 69 -17.46 22.65 -53.90
N GLN A 70 -17.43 22.57 -52.57
CA GLN A 70 -17.36 21.31 -51.86
C GLN A 70 -18.53 21.20 -50.89
N VAL A 71 -19.13 20.01 -50.86
CA VAL A 71 -20.05 19.59 -49.81
C VAL A 71 -19.51 18.33 -49.15
N VAL A 72 -19.54 18.30 -47.82
CA VAL A 72 -19.04 17.17 -47.04
C VAL A 72 -20.18 16.58 -46.24
N ALA A 73 -20.49 15.31 -46.43
CA ALA A 73 -21.38 14.56 -45.56
C ALA A 73 -20.58 14.07 -44.36
N VAL A 74 -20.96 14.52 -43.17
CA VAL A 74 -20.34 14.11 -41.91
C VAL A 74 -21.11 12.92 -41.37
N PHE A 75 -20.40 11.82 -41.15
CA PHE A 75 -20.91 10.60 -40.54
C PHE A 75 -20.30 10.41 -39.15
N GLU A 76 -21.07 9.81 -38.26
CA GLU A 76 -20.63 9.47 -36.91
C GLU A 76 -20.91 7.99 -36.63
N PRO A 77 -20.04 7.28 -35.90
CA PRO A 77 -20.34 5.93 -35.46
C PRO A 77 -21.62 5.92 -34.61
N LYS A 78 -22.49 4.95 -34.86
CA LYS A 78 -23.54 4.59 -33.91
C LYS A 78 -22.87 4.08 -32.64
N ARG A 79 -23.45 4.40 -31.48
CA ARG A 79 -22.89 4.02 -30.18
C ARG A 79 -23.93 3.32 -29.32
N HIS A 80 -23.45 2.44 -28.47
CA HIS A 80 -24.23 1.75 -27.44
C HIS A 80 -23.58 1.93 -26.08
N LEU A 81 -24.39 1.89 -25.03
CA LEU A 81 -23.94 2.06 -23.66
C LEU A 81 -23.40 0.75 -23.10
N VAL A 82 -22.18 0.79 -22.56
CA VAL A 82 -21.65 -0.22 -21.64
C VAL A 82 -21.83 0.34 -20.23
N ASP A 83 -22.88 -0.08 -19.54
CA ASP A 83 -23.12 0.27 -18.14
C ASP A 83 -22.42 -0.74 -17.23
N VAL A 84 -21.78 -0.28 -16.16
CA VAL A 84 -21.08 -1.15 -15.22
C VAL A 84 -21.43 -0.84 -13.78
N LYS A 85 -21.78 -1.89 -13.04
CA LYS A 85 -22.05 -1.86 -11.61
C LYS A 85 -20.89 -2.50 -10.84
N VAL A 86 -20.64 -1.98 -9.63
CA VAL A 86 -19.64 -2.52 -8.71
C VAL A 86 -20.36 -3.10 -7.50
N MET A 87 -20.06 -4.36 -7.16
CA MET A 87 -20.68 -5.08 -6.06
C MET A 87 -19.63 -5.76 -5.16
N PRO A 88 -19.63 -5.50 -3.84
CA PRO A 88 -20.41 -4.49 -3.14
C PRO A 88 -20.00 -3.07 -3.56
N SER A 89 -20.85 -2.07 -3.31
CA SER A 89 -20.53 -0.68 -3.63
C SER A 89 -19.23 -0.25 -2.96
N ASN A 90 -18.41 0.52 -3.68
CA ASN A 90 -17.08 0.99 -3.25
C ASN A 90 -16.01 -0.11 -3.05
N ALA A 91 -16.26 -1.37 -3.41
CA ALA A 91 -15.27 -2.45 -3.30
C ALA A 91 -14.16 -2.40 -4.36
N GLY A 92 -14.30 -1.51 -5.34
CA GLY A 92 -13.36 -1.31 -6.42
C GLY A 92 -13.82 -0.23 -7.38
N ALA A 93 -13.08 -0.07 -8.46
CA ALA A 93 -13.41 0.78 -9.60
C ALA A 93 -13.41 -0.04 -10.88
N VAL A 94 -14.16 0.41 -11.89
CA VAL A 94 -14.14 -0.17 -13.23
C VAL A 94 -13.81 0.90 -14.26
N ASP A 95 -12.94 0.55 -15.20
CA ASP A 95 -12.71 1.29 -16.45
C ASP A 95 -13.31 0.53 -17.65
N GLY A 96 -13.68 1.25 -18.70
CA GLY A 96 -14.33 0.71 -19.91
C GLY A 96 -15.85 0.88 -19.98
N ALA A 97 -16.46 1.57 -19.02
CA ALA A 97 -17.87 1.96 -19.08
C ALA A 97 -18.12 3.14 -20.04
N GLY A 98 -19.37 3.35 -20.46
CA GLY A 98 -19.81 4.50 -21.26
C GLY A 98 -20.25 4.17 -22.69
N TYR A 99 -20.48 5.20 -23.50
CA TYR A 99 -20.94 5.05 -24.88
C TYR A 99 -19.79 4.67 -25.82
N GLN A 100 -19.84 3.46 -26.36
CA GLN A 100 -18.83 2.89 -27.23
C GLN A 100 -19.38 2.69 -28.65
N PRO A 101 -18.56 2.82 -29.71
CA PRO A 101 -19.00 2.53 -31.06
C PRO A 101 -19.53 1.10 -31.21
N ILE A 102 -20.54 0.92 -32.07
CA ILE A 102 -21.02 -0.42 -32.43
C ILE A 102 -19.89 -1.24 -33.09
N GLY A 103 -19.89 -2.55 -32.86
CA GLY A 103 -18.93 -3.50 -33.44
C GLY A 103 -17.60 -3.58 -32.69
N THR A 104 -17.37 -2.75 -31.66
CA THR A 104 -16.12 -2.83 -30.89
C THR A 104 -16.17 -3.98 -29.88
N GLN A 105 -15.03 -4.64 -29.70
CA GLN A 105 -14.78 -5.49 -28.52
C GLN A 105 -14.21 -4.59 -27.42
N SER A 106 -15.09 -3.88 -26.74
CA SER A 106 -14.71 -2.91 -25.71
C SER A 106 -14.01 -3.61 -24.54
N PRO A 107 -12.78 -3.22 -24.18
CA PRO A 107 -12.11 -3.76 -23.00
C PRO A 107 -12.72 -3.17 -21.73
N VAL A 108 -12.76 -3.98 -20.67
CA VAL A 108 -13.22 -3.59 -19.34
C VAL A 108 -12.23 -4.07 -18.29
N TYR A 109 -11.94 -3.21 -17.31
CA TYR A 109 -10.91 -3.42 -16.31
C TYR A 109 -11.49 -3.20 -14.92
N ALA A 110 -11.39 -4.18 -14.03
CA ALA A 110 -11.77 -4.07 -12.63
C ALA A 110 -10.53 -3.88 -11.75
N GLN A 111 -10.52 -2.82 -10.97
CA GLN A 111 -9.48 -2.53 -9.99
C GLN A 111 -10.05 -2.67 -8.57
N PRO A 112 -9.62 -3.66 -7.78
CA PRO A 112 -10.05 -3.79 -6.38
C PRO A 112 -9.58 -2.62 -5.52
N ALA A 113 -10.43 -2.20 -4.57
CA ALA A 113 -10.04 -1.29 -3.52
C ALA A 113 -9.20 -2.01 -2.45
N PRO A 114 -8.43 -1.29 -1.60
CA PRO A 114 -7.73 -1.90 -0.47
C PRO A 114 -8.66 -2.76 0.40
N GLY A 115 -8.23 -3.98 0.72
CA GLY A 115 -9.02 -4.95 1.49
C GLY A 115 -10.00 -5.80 0.67
N TYR A 116 -9.99 -5.69 -0.67
CA TYR A 116 -10.80 -6.51 -1.57
C TYR A 116 -9.95 -7.21 -2.62
N LEU A 117 -10.50 -8.29 -3.17
CA LEU A 117 -10.04 -8.98 -4.37
C LEU A 117 -11.14 -8.96 -5.42
N PHE A 118 -10.75 -8.87 -6.68
CA PHE A 118 -11.66 -9.15 -7.78
C PHE A 118 -12.11 -10.61 -7.68
N ASP A 119 -13.42 -10.84 -7.74
CA ASP A 119 -13.99 -12.18 -7.70
C ASP A 119 -14.37 -12.66 -9.10
N ARG A 120 -15.25 -11.90 -9.78
CA ARG A 120 -15.68 -12.19 -11.16
C ARG A 120 -16.47 -11.04 -11.77
N TRP A 121 -16.63 -11.09 -13.09
CA TRP A 121 -17.63 -10.35 -13.82
C TRP A 121 -18.94 -11.14 -13.90
N GLU A 122 -20.05 -10.42 -13.90
CA GLU A 122 -21.36 -10.90 -14.32
C GLU A 122 -21.82 -10.09 -15.53
N GLY A 123 -22.28 -10.78 -16.58
CA GLY A 123 -22.66 -10.16 -17.86
C GLY A 123 -21.87 -10.71 -19.04
N PRO A 124 -22.08 -10.16 -20.25
CA PRO A 124 -21.50 -10.68 -21.50
C PRO A 124 -20.02 -10.30 -21.67
N VAL A 125 -19.12 -10.85 -20.85
CA VAL A 125 -17.66 -10.73 -21.01
C VAL A 125 -17.02 -12.02 -21.54
N SER A 126 -15.88 -11.90 -22.22
CA SER A 126 -15.14 -13.02 -22.82
C SER A 126 -14.56 -13.97 -21.77
N ASP A 127 -14.03 -13.40 -20.69
CA ASP A 127 -13.49 -14.14 -19.54
C ASP A 127 -14.06 -13.52 -18.25
N PRO A 128 -15.00 -14.21 -17.58
CA PRO A 128 -15.60 -13.71 -16.33
C PRO A 128 -14.66 -13.73 -15.13
N THR A 129 -13.58 -14.50 -15.12
CA THR A 129 -12.68 -14.64 -13.96
C THR A 129 -11.42 -13.78 -14.08
N SER A 130 -11.16 -13.21 -15.25
CA SER A 130 -10.11 -12.20 -15.43
C SER A 130 -10.60 -10.79 -15.10
N ALA A 131 -9.88 -10.09 -14.22
CA ALA A 131 -10.14 -8.68 -13.91
C ALA A 131 -9.97 -7.75 -15.13
N ASN A 132 -9.21 -8.19 -16.13
CA ASN A 132 -9.02 -7.51 -17.41
C ASN A 132 -9.58 -8.39 -18.53
N THR A 133 -10.68 -7.97 -19.12
CA THR A 133 -11.42 -8.78 -20.10
C THR A 133 -12.04 -7.87 -21.16
N THR A 134 -12.76 -8.46 -22.11
CA THR A 134 -13.50 -7.72 -23.14
C THR A 134 -14.94 -8.18 -23.19
N LEU A 135 -15.81 -7.48 -23.92
CA LEU A 135 -17.14 -8.01 -24.23
C LEU A 135 -17.04 -9.33 -25.00
N ALA A 136 -17.88 -10.30 -24.63
CA ALA A 136 -17.92 -11.65 -25.23
C ALA A 136 -18.20 -11.61 -26.75
N ARG A 137 -18.88 -10.56 -27.21
CA ARG A 137 -19.20 -10.30 -28.62
C ARG A 137 -19.04 -8.81 -28.91
N PRO A 138 -18.79 -8.43 -30.17
CA PRO A 138 -18.84 -7.04 -30.62
C PRO A 138 -20.12 -6.33 -30.15
N LEU A 139 -19.98 -5.12 -29.62
CA LEU A 139 -21.08 -4.37 -29.03
C LEU A 139 -22.15 -4.06 -30.10
N ASN A 140 -23.37 -4.54 -29.91
CA ASN A 140 -24.47 -4.34 -30.87
C ASN A 140 -25.79 -3.86 -30.23
N ARG A 141 -25.78 -3.65 -28.92
CA ARG A 141 -26.86 -3.13 -28.10
C ARG A 141 -26.27 -2.62 -26.79
N ASP A 142 -27.08 -1.90 -26.00
CA ASP A 142 -26.67 -1.52 -24.65
C ASP A 142 -26.51 -2.77 -23.78
N VAL A 143 -25.45 -2.79 -22.96
CA VAL A 143 -25.11 -3.92 -22.08
C VAL A 143 -24.87 -3.44 -20.66
N VAL A 144 -25.21 -4.29 -19.70
CA VAL A 144 -24.93 -4.06 -18.28
C VAL A 144 -23.97 -5.15 -17.81
N LEU A 145 -22.89 -4.74 -17.17
CA LEU A 145 -21.93 -5.62 -16.49
C LEU A 145 -21.97 -5.35 -14.99
N THR A 146 -21.66 -6.37 -14.18
CA THR A 146 -21.40 -6.18 -12.75
C THR A 146 -20.03 -6.76 -12.40
N ALA A 147 -19.13 -5.94 -11.87
CA ALA A 147 -17.89 -6.39 -11.26
C ALA A 147 -18.16 -6.81 -9.82
N HIS A 148 -17.99 -8.09 -9.52
CA HIS A 148 -18.07 -8.64 -8.17
C HIS A 148 -16.69 -8.68 -7.52
N PHE A 149 -16.62 -8.20 -6.29
CA PHE A 149 -15.45 -8.23 -5.43
C PHE A 149 -15.76 -8.97 -4.15
N LYS A 150 -14.75 -9.59 -3.56
CA LYS A 150 -14.84 -10.25 -2.25
C LYS A 150 -13.80 -9.66 -1.28
N PRO A 151 -14.05 -9.68 0.03
CA PRO A 151 -13.06 -9.29 1.01
C PRO A 151 -11.76 -10.07 0.82
N LEU A 152 -10.63 -9.39 1.02
CA LEU A 152 -9.32 -10.03 1.13
C LEU A 152 -9.25 -10.71 2.51
N ASP A 153 -9.60 -11.99 2.54
CA ASP A 153 -9.58 -12.82 3.76
C ASP A 153 -8.25 -13.59 3.94
N GLU A 154 -7.22 -13.22 3.17
CA GLU A 154 -5.86 -13.73 3.40
C GLU A 154 -5.36 -13.22 4.76
N THR A 155 -5.14 -14.15 5.67
CA THR A 155 -4.57 -13.87 6.99
C THR A 155 -3.19 -14.50 7.12
N TYR A 156 -2.32 -13.84 7.87
CA TYR A 156 -0.98 -14.30 8.18
C TYR A 156 -0.71 -14.23 9.67
N THR A 157 0.12 -15.15 10.15
CA THR A 157 0.51 -15.24 11.55
C THR A 157 1.84 -14.53 11.76
N ILE A 158 1.84 -13.60 12.70
CA ILE A 158 3.03 -12.92 13.21
C ILE A 158 3.37 -13.54 14.56
N THR A 159 4.47 -14.29 14.61
CA THR A 159 5.01 -14.86 15.85
C THR A 159 6.04 -13.90 16.45
N VAL A 160 5.84 -13.52 17.72
CA VAL A 160 6.76 -12.63 18.44
C VAL A 160 7.41 -13.41 19.58
N LEU A 161 8.74 -13.43 19.60
CA LEU A 161 9.54 -14.22 20.55
C LEU A 161 10.47 -13.31 21.36
N ALA A 162 10.86 -13.76 22.55
CA ALA A 162 11.90 -13.14 23.37
C ALA A 162 13.16 -14.02 23.37
N GLU A 163 14.33 -13.39 23.24
CA GLU A 163 15.63 -14.06 23.28
C GLU A 163 16.60 -13.29 24.19
N PRO A 164 17.04 -13.87 25.33
CA PRO A 164 16.54 -15.12 25.92
C PRO A 164 15.07 -15.05 26.33
N ALA A 165 14.37 -16.19 26.33
CA ALA A 165 12.93 -16.25 26.67
C ALA A 165 12.60 -15.77 28.10
N THR A 166 13.57 -15.81 29.01
CA THR A 166 13.42 -15.38 30.41
C THR A 166 13.80 -13.91 30.66
N ALA A 167 14.31 -13.21 29.64
CA ALA A 167 14.90 -11.89 29.77
C ALA A 167 13.91 -10.74 29.61
N GLY A 168 12.66 -11.02 29.22
CA GLY A 168 11.63 -10.01 29.04
C GLY A 168 10.32 -10.60 28.51
N GLY A 169 9.29 -9.76 28.46
CA GLY A 169 8.01 -10.03 27.80
C GLY A 169 7.99 -9.48 26.38
N VAL A 170 7.17 -10.10 25.53
CA VAL A 170 6.83 -9.57 24.20
C VAL A 170 5.33 -9.64 23.97
N SER A 171 4.80 -8.71 23.18
CA SER A 171 3.37 -8.66 22.82
C SER A 171 3.16 -8.18 21.38
N GLY A 172 1.93 -8.34 20.88
CA GLY A 172 1.55 -7.99 19.51
C GLY A 172 1.71 -9.11 18.48
N GLY A 173 1.96 -10.35 18.92
CA GLY A 173 1.83 -11.53 18.06
C GLY A 173 0.37 -11.95 17.90
N GLY A 174 0.07 -12.64 16.79
CA GLY A 174 -1.29 -13.05 16.46
C GLY A 174 -1.48 -13.34 14.99
N THR A 175 -2.74 -13.50 14.58
CA THR A 175 -3.15 -13.66 13.18
C THR A 175 -3.83 -12.39 12.71
N TYR A 176 -3.39 -11.87 11.56
CA TYR A 176 -3.76 -10.56 11.04
C TYR A 176 -4.08 -10.64 9.56
N LYS A 177 -4.87 -9.70 9.04
CA LYS A 177 -5.17 -9.66 7.60
C LYS A 177 -3.96 -9.14 6.82
N ARG A 178 -3.80 -9.62 5.59
CA ARG A 178 -2.81 -9.08 4.65
C ARG A 178 -3.02 -7.57 4.47
N GLY A 179 -1.94 -6.80 4.56
CA GLY A 179 -1.92 -5.34 4.45
C GLY A 179 -2.12 -4.60 5.77
N GLU A 180 -2.41 -5.29 6.88
CA GLU A 180 -2.47 -4.64 8.19
C GLU A 180 -1.07 -4.23 8.68
N THR A 181 -1.04 -3.18 9.51
CA THR A 181 0.17 -2.78 10.25
C THR A 181 -0.05 -3.06 11.72
N VAL A 182 0.76 -3.96 12.28
CA VAL A 182 0.63 -4.44 13.66
C VAL A 182 1.70 -3.83 14.53
N THR A 183 1.34 -3.37 15.72
CA THR A 183 2.29 -2.88 16.72
C THR A 183 2.73 -4.02 17.63
N ILE A 184 4.04 -4.20 17.79
CA ILE A 184 4.65 -5.16 18.69
C ILE A 184 5.48 -4.43 19.74
N LYS A 185 5.58 -5.01 20.94
CA LYS A 185 6.32 -4.43 22.08
C LYS A 185 7.22 -5.45 22.74
N ALA A 186 8.36 -4.99 23.22
CA ALA A 186 9.32 -5.73 24.04
C ALA A 186 9.51 -5.02 25.37
N GLU A 187 9.33 -5.75 26.47
CA GLU A 187 9.44 -5.24 27.83
C GLU A 187 10.54 -6.03 28.56
N PRO A 188 11.74 -5.44 28.75
CA PRO A 188 12.82 -6.10 29.47
C PRO A 188 12.42 -6.42 30.92
N LYS A 189 12.77 -7.62 31.39
CA LYS A 189 12.69 -7.95 32.81
C LYS A 189 13.78 -7.20 33.58
N GLY A 190 13.57 -6.99 34.89
CA GLY A 190 14.60 -6.44 35.78
C GLY A 190 15.95 -7.16 35.60
N GLY A 191 17.03 -6.38 35.51
CA GLY A 191 18.38 -6.88 35.22
C GLY A 191 18.70 -7.07 33.73
N PHE A 192 17.79 -6.78 32.81
CA PHE A 192 18.01 -6.83 31.36
C PHE A 192 17.76 -5.48 30.67
N LEU A 193 18.28 -5.35 29.46
CA LEU A 193 18.02 -4.26 28.52
C LEU A 193 17.52 -4.83 27.20
N PHE A 194 16.65 -4.10 26.53
CA PHE A 194 16.30 -4.36 25.14
C PHE A 194 17.52 -4.04 24.25
N ASN A 195 17.89 -4.99 23.38
CA ASN A 195 19.06 -4.92 22.51
C ASN A 195 18.68 -4.89 21.01
N GLY A 196 17.38 -4.84 20.70
CA GLY A 196 16.88 -4.74 19.33
C GLY A 196 16.00 -5.91 18.89
N TRP A 197 15.28 -5.72 17.80
CA TRP A 197 14.49 -6.75 17.13
C TRP A 197 15.28 -7.39 15.98
N SER A 198 15.06 -8.69 15.73
CA SER A 198 15.34 -9.34 14.44
C SER A 198 14.04 -9.77 13.77
N GLY A 199 14.00 -9.72 12.43
CA GLY A 199 12.79 -9.98 11.63
C GLY A 199 12.31 -8.74 10.86
N PRO A 200 11.16 -8.85 10.16
CA PRO A 200 10.60 -7.80 9.31
C PRO A 200 9.85 -6.72 10.11
N VAL A 201 10.60 -5.92 10.87
CA VAL A 201 10.06 -4.75 11.60
C VAL A 201 10.50 -3.44 10.98
N THR A 202 9.69 -2.39 11.15
CA THR A 202 9.98 -1.04 10.67
C THR A 202 11.15 -0.37 11.41
N SER A 203 11.33 -0.63 12.71
CA SER A 203 12.36 -0.02 13.55
C SER A 203 12.99 -1.02 14.51
N LYS A 204 14.10 -1.65 14.10
CA LYS A 204 14.79 -2.67 14.90
C LYS A 204 15.31 -2.19 16.26
N GLY A 205 15.64 -0.90 16.40
CA GLY A 205 16.23 -0.34 17.61
C GLY A 205 15.21 0.17 18.65
N ARG A 206 13.91 0.14 18.37
CA ARG A 206 12.87 0.64 19.28
C ARG A 206 12.15 -0.53 19.95
N ALA A 207 11.99 -0.47 21.28
CA ALA A 207 11.28 -1.50 22.04
C ALA A 207 9.81 -1.65 21.61
N GLU A 208 9.21 -0.58 21.07
CA GLU A 208 7.92 -0.59 20.39
C GLU A 208 8.14 -0.27 18.90
N THR A 209 7.66 -1.15 18.02
CA THR A 209 7.81 -1.05 16.55
C THR A 209 6.60 -1.65 15.85
N THR A 210 6.53 -1.52 14.52
CA THR A 210 5.47 -2.12 13.71
C THR A 210 5.98 -3.19 12.74
N VAL A 211 5.06 -4.07 12.32
CA VAL A 211 5.23 -5.09 11.27
C VAL A 211 4.15 -4.85 10.22
N TYR A 212 4.52 -4.82 8.95
CA TYR A 212 3.57 -4.78 7.83
C TYR A 212 3.28 -6.20 7.37
N VAL A 213 2.02 -6.62 7.40
CA VAL A 213 1.62 -8.03 7.25
C VAL A 213 1.48 -8.37 5.76
N THR A 214 2.49 -9.02 5.20
CA THR A 214 2.47 -9.52 3.80
C THR A 214 2.53 -11.03 3.70
N GLU A 215 3.07 -11.67 4.72
CA GLU A 215 3.27 -13.12 4.82
C GLU A 215 3.44 -13.52 6.30
N ASN A 216 3.50 -14.83 6.57
CA ASN A 216 3.84 -15.33 7.90
C ASN A 216 5.25 -14.88 8.28
N ALA A 217 5.42 -14.35 9.49
CA ALA A 217 6.71 -13.84 9.93
C ALA A 217 7.00 -14.19 11.39
N ILE A 218 8.29 -14.38 11.68
CA ILE A 218 8.80 -14.52 13.04
C ILE A 218 9.65 -13.28 13.34
N VAL A 219 9.35 -12.65 14.47
CA VAL A 219 10.08 -11.50 14.99
C VAL A 219 10.59 -11.83 16.39
N THR A 220 11.84 -11.51 16.68
CA THR A 220 12.48 -11.84 17.96
C THR A 220 13.01 -10.58 18.63
N ALA A 221 12.55 -10.28 19.85
CA ALA A 221 13.13 -9.27 20.72
C ALA A 221 14.39 -9.85 21.35
N LYS A 222 15.52 -9.19 21.13
CA LYS A 222 16.78 -9.56 21.76
C LYS A 222 16.97 -8.73 23.01
N PHE A 223 17.36 -9.39 24.08
CA PHE A 223 17.66 -8.78 25.36
C PHE A 223 19.10 -9.11 25.76
N MET A 224 19.72 -8.20 26.51
CA MET A 224 21.05 -8.40 27.06
C MET A 224 21.07 -8.07 28.55
N LEU A 225 21.94 -8.72 29.31
CA LEU A 225 22.04 -8.48 30.74
C LEU A 225 22.54 -7.06 31.01
N ASN A 226 21.83 -6.31 31.85
CA ASN A 226 22.25 -5.01 32.33
C ASN A 226 23.27 -5.21 33.45
N ARG A 227 24.51 -4.80 33.23
CA ARG A 227 25.60 -4.98 34.20
C ARG A 227 26.12 -3.65 34.73
N SER A 228 26.54 -3.64 36.00
CA SER A 228 27.23 -2.51 36.62
C SER A 228 28.37 -3.00 37.50
N LEU A 229 29.42 -2.18 37.63
CA LEU A 229 30.65 -2.58 38.31
C LEU A 229 30.48 -2.50 39.84
N VAL A 230 30.83 -3.56 40.56
CA VAL A 230 30.84 -3.61 42.03
C VAL A 230 32.26 -3.82 42.54
N ARG A 231 32.70 -3.03 43.52
CA ARG A 231 34.02 -3.13 44.16
C ARG A 231 33.90 -3.15 45.68
N GLY A 232 34.67 -4.02 46.33
CA GLY A 232 34.80 -4.08 47.79
C GLY A 232 36.16 -3.54 48.24
N LYS A 233 36.17 -2.80 49.34
CA LYS A 233 37.39 -2.29 50.00
C LYS A 233 37.34 -2.57 51.51
N ALA A 234 38.49 -2.79 52.13
CA ALA A 234 38.63 -2.77 53.59
C ALA A 234 39.31 -1.46 54.03
N SER A 235 38.90 -0.93 55.18
CA SER A 235 39.53 0.26 55.78
C SER A 235 39.67 0.07 57.29
N PRO A 236 40.87 0.27 57.88
CA PRO A 236 42.14 0.53 57.21
C PRO A 236 42.60 -0.60 56.28
N ASP A 237 43.51 -0.30 55.34
CA ASP A 237 44.07 -1.32 54.45
C ASP A 237 44.79 -2.40 55.30
N GLY A 238 44.48 -3.68 55.05
CA GLY A 238 45.01 -4.80 55.83
C GLY A 238 44.25 -5.16 57.11
N ALA A 239 43.30 -4.33 57.56
CA ALA A 239 42.50 -4.60 58.77
C ALA A 239 41.48 -5.75 58.59
N GLY A 240 41.19 -6.10 57.34
CA GLY A 240 40.23 -7.13 56.99
C GLY A 240 40.15 -7.34 55.49
N ARG A 241 39.19 -8.16 55.07
CA ARG A 241 38.82 -8.37 53.67
C ARG A 241 37.32 -8.35 53.49
N VAL A 242 36.91 -8.03 52.27
CA VAL A 242 35.52 -8.14 51.81
C VAL A 242 35.42 -9.39 50.94
N GLU A 243 34.61 -10.35 51.36
CA GLU A 243 34.27 -11.56 50.61
C GLU A 243 32.93 -11.38 49.89
N GLY A 244 32.79 -11.92 48.68
CA GLY A 244 31.58 -11.83 47.86
C GLY A 244 31.88 -11.76 46.36
N SER A 245 30.83 -11.55 45.56
CA SER A 245 30.96 -11.41 44.11
C SER A 245 31.22 -9.95 43.72
N PHE A 246 32.38 -9.68 43.12
CA PHE A 246 32.79 -8.35 42.62
C PHE A 246 33.04 -8.36 41.10
N GLY A 247 33.00 -7.18 40.46
CA GLY A 247 33.13 -7.05 39.00
C GLY A 247 31.83 -6.61 38.33
N ALA A 248 31.62 -7.02 37.08
CA ALA A 248 30.45 -6.63 36.29
C ALA A 248 29.22 -7.47 36.67
N MET A 249 28.43 -6.96 37.60
CA MET A 249 27.31 -7.67 38.21
C MET A 249 25.95 -7.26 37.63
N PRO A 250 24.95 -8.16 37.61
CA PRO A 250 23.60 -7.83 37.15
C PRO A 250 23.00 -6.69 37.99
N VAL A 251 22.38 -5.72 37.32
CA VAL A 251 21.68 -4.61 37.98
C VAL A 251 20.40 -5.12 38.63
N GLY A 252 20.09 -4.63 39.82
CA GLY A 252 18.83 -4.93 40.53
C GLY A 252 18.79 -6.25 41.28
N GLU A 253 19.80 -7.12 41.14
CA GLU A 253 19.93 -8.35 41.90
C GLU A 253 20.71 -8.09 43.21
N PRO A 254 20.20 -8.47 44.40
CA PRO A 254 20.94 -8.35 45.65
C PRO A 254 22.08 -9.36 45.72
N ILE A 255 23.30 -8.86 45.92
CA ILE A 255 24.52 -9.67 45.95
C ILE A 255 25.00 -9.78 47.40
N PRO A 256 25.10 -10.99 47.97
CA PRO A 256 25.60 -11.16 49.32
C PRO A 256 27.10 -10.86 49.40
N ILE A 257 27.48 -10.07 50.41
CA ILE A 257 28.87 -9.75 50.73
C ILE A 257 29.10 -9.91 52.24
N ARG A 258 30.34 -10.18 52.62
CA ARG A 258 30.74 -10.43 54.01
C ARG A 258 32.06 -9.71 54.35
N ALA A 259 32.09 -9.05 55.49
CA ALA A 259 33.30 -8.47 56.05
C ALA A 259 33.97 -9.50 56.96
N VAL A 260 35.27 -9.73 56.74
CA VAL A 260 36.09 -10.62 57.56
C VAL A 260 37.24 -9.82 58.12
N ALA A 261 37.24 -9.65 59.44
CA ALA A 261 38.32 -8.97 60.12
C ALA A 261 39.58 -9.86 60.16
N MET A 262 40.75 -9.25 60.02
CA MET A 262 42.02 -9.92 60.34
C MET A 262 42.22 -9.98 61.86
N PRO A 263 43.12 -10.85 62.36
CA PRO A 263 43.44 -10.90 63.78
C PRO A 263 43.80 -9.52 64.34
N GLY A 264 43.25 -9.19 65.51
CA GLY A 264 43.43 -7.88 66.13
C GLY A 264 42.47 -6.79 65.65
N PHE A 265 41.52 -7.10 64.76
CA PHE A 265 40.50 -6.16 64.30
C PHE A 265 39.08 -6.71 64.51
N ALA A 266 38.12 -5.81 64.67
CA ALA A 266 36.68 -6.08 64.68
C ALA A 266 35.99 -5.27 63.59
N PHE A 267 34.97 -5.86 62.96
CA PHE A 267 34.11 -5.15 62.02
C PHE A 267 33.24 -4.13 62.77
N VAL A 268 33.17 -2.91 62.24
CA VAL A 268 32.39 -1.81 62.81
C VAL A 268 31.13 -1.58 61.99
N ARG A 269 31.29 -1.30 60.69
CA ARG A 269 30.18 -1.01 59.78
C ARG A 269 30.61 -1.08 58.32
N TRP A 270 29.64 -1.12 57.41
CA TRP A 270 29.83 -0.81 56.01
C TRP A 270 29.70 0.68 55.72
N ASP A 271 30.42 1.15 54.72
CA ASP A 271 30.21 2.41 54.02
C ASP A 271 29.91 2.15 52.54
N GLY A 272 28.98 2.91 51.96
CA GLY A 272 28.47 2.67 50.59
C GLY A 272 27.05 2.08 50.51
N PRO A 273 26.62 1.63 49.31
CA PRO A 273 25.25 1.19 49.04
C PRO A 273 25.04 -0.29 49.39
N VAL A 274 24.90 -0.58 50.68
CA VAL A 274 24.52 -1.91 51.20
C VAL A 274 23.16 -1.86 51.91
N ALA A 275 22.45 -2.98 51.98
CA ALA A 275 21.13 -3.09 52.59
C ALA A 275 21.15 -2.89 54.11
N ASP A 276 22.11 -3.52 54.80
CA ASP A 276 22.33 -3.38 56.24
C ASP A 276 23.81 -3.01 56.49
N ARG A 277 24.03 -1.89 57.16
CA ARG A 277 25.38 -1.36 57.39
C ARG A 277 26.04 -1.90 58.65
N THR A 278 25.30 -2.52 59.57
CA THR A 278 25.83 -2.92 60.89
C THR A 278 26.09 -4.42 61.00
N LYS A 279 25.59 -5.22 60.07
CA LYS A 279 25.86 -6.66 60.01
C LYS A 279 27.13 -6.97 59.23
N THR A 280 27.90 -7.92 59.75
CA THR A 280 29.10 -8.47 59.07
C THR A 280 28.76 -9.12 57.74
N GLN A 281 27.52 -9.60 57.56
CA GLN A 281 26.97 -10.08 56.29
C GLN A 281 25.81 -9.17 55.85
N THR A 282 25.85 -8.71 54.60
CA THR A 282 24.86 -7.80 54.03
C THR A 282 24.69 -8.06 52.54
N THR A 283 23.86 -7.28 51.85
CA THR A 283 23.74 -7.32 50.39
C THR A 283 24.00 -5.95 49.76
N ILE A 284 24.51 -5.95 48.54
CA ILE A 284 24.60 -4.78 47.66
C ILE A 284 23.74 -5.03 46.43
N THR A 285 22.92 -4.05 46.05
CA THR A 285 22.09 -4.10 44.83
C THR A 285 22.64 -3.11 43.81
N PRO A 286 23.37 -3.56 42.77
CA PRO A 286 23.95 -2.66 41.78
C PRO A 286 22.87 -1.88 41.06
N THR A 287 23.11 -0.58 40.85
CA THR A 287 22.20 0.31 40.11
C THR A 287 22.80 0.63 38.75
N ALA A 288 21.96 0.71 37.71
CA ALA A 288 22.40 0.96 36.34
C ALA A 288 23.24 2.24 36.22
N GLY A 289 24.31 2.17 35.41
CA GLY A 289 25.12 3.32 35.02
C GLY A 289 26.05 3.87 36.11
N LYS A 290 26.13 3.24 37.29
CA LYS A 290 27.04 3.67 38.37
C LYS A 290 27.85 2.50 38.92
N ALA A 291 29.17 2.69 39.01
CA ALA A 291 30.01 1.79 39.76
C ALA A 291 29.67 1.91 41.26
N SER A 292 29.42 0.78 41.91
CA SER A 292 29.12 0.72 43.34
C SER A 292 30.38 0.29 44.08
N VAL A 293 30.83 1.13 45.01
CA VAL A 293 31.98 0.84 45.88
C VAL A 293 31.46 0.70 47.31
N VAL A 294 31.78 -0.43 47.95
CA VAL A 294 31.45 -0.70 49.36
C VAL A 294 32.73 -0.89 50.15
N THR A 295 32.79 -0.27 51.32
CA THR A 295 33.96 -0.33 52.20
C THR A 295 33.57 -0.94 53.53
N ALA A 296 34.21 -2.04 53.93
CA ALA A 296 34.12 -2.58 55.30
C ALA A 296 35.06 -1.79 56.21
N ILE A 297 34.50 -1.16 57.25
CA ILE A 297 35.24 -0.41 58.26
C ILE A 297 35.54 -1.33 59.43
N PHE A 298 36.80 -1.38 59.82
CA PHE A 298 37.30 -2.17 60.94
C PHE A 298 38.02 -1.28 61.96
N GLU A 299 38.02 -1.70 63.22
CA GLU A 299 38.75 -1.07 64.31
C GLU A 299 39.61 -2.09 65.04
N GLN A 300 40.75 -1.66 65.57
CA GLN A 300 41.66 -2.53 66.30
C GLN A 300 41.06 -2.90 67.66
N ILE A 301 41.07 -4.19 68.01
CA ILE A 301 40.66 -4.69 69.30
C ILE A 301 41.77 -4.36 70.30
N ARG A 302 41.44 -3.65 71.37
CA ARG A 302 42.35 -3.33 72.47
C ARG A 302 42.58 -4.52 73.39
#